data_AF-A0A371BPG3-F1
#
_entry.id   AF-A0A371BPG3-F1
#
_cell.length_a   1.000
_cell.length_b   1.000
_cell.length_c   1.000
_cell.angle_alpha   90.00
_cell.angle_beta   90.00
_cell.angle_gamma   90.00
#
_symmetry.space_group_name_H-M   'P 1'
#
loop_
_entity.id
_entity.type
_entity.pdbx_description
1 polymer ?
#
loop_
_entity_poly.entity_id
_entity_poly.type
_entity_poly.pdbx_seq_one_letter_code
_entity_poly.pdbx_strand_id
1 'polypeptide(L)'
;MGFDPHEPEQRSQLKDALSAADITVGELWLRYFSMSGSAGEYEVHAYLQGLISLPVTQRDLLALACNEMIAETPPKYAPYADQIVGAEPDDVPSGEVRRRDAPPS
;
A
#
# COMPACT_ATOMS: atom_id res chain seq x y z
N MET A 1 30.96 -21.07 1.50
CA MET A 1 30.70 -19.71 2.04
C MET A 1 30.74 -18.78 0.83
N GLY A 2 29.61 -18.66 0.12
CA GLY A 2 29.53 -17.88 -1.11
C GLY A 2 29.03 -16.50 -0.76
N PHE A 3 29.91 -15.51 -0.86
CA PHE A 3 29.51 -14.11 -0.85
C PHE A 3 28.64 -13.93 -2.10
N ASP A 4 27.36 -13.67 -1.90
CA ASP A 4 26.44 -13.43 -3.00
C ASP A 4 26.68 -12.00 -3.49
N PRO A 5 27.21 -11.80 -4.72
CA PRO A 5 27.55 -10.48 -5.21
C PRO A 5 26.32 -9.55 -5.32
N HIS A 6 25.12 -10.13 -5.35
CA HIS A 6 23.87 -9.38 -5.44
C HIS A 6 23.27 -9.02 -4.07
N GLU A 7 23.83 -9.52 -2.97
CA GLU A 7 23.32 -9.23 -1.62
C GLU A 7 23.24 -7.72 -1.31
N PRO A 8 24.26 -6.88 -1.64
CA PRO A 8 24.18 -5.45 -1.38
C PRO A 8 23.07 -4.77 -2.19
N GLU A 9 22.87 -5.21 -3.43
CA GLU A 9 21.85 -4.69 -4.34
C GLU A 9 20.45 -5.08 -3.86
N GLN A 10 20.23 -6.36 -3.53
CA GLN A 10 18.99 -6.88 -2.96
C GLN A 10 18.62 -6.12 -1.66
N ARG A 11 19.61 -5.93 -0.77
CA ARG A 11 19.41 -5.15 0.46
C ARG A 11 19.03 -3.70 0.16
N SER A 12 19.68 -3.06 -0.80
CA SER A 12 19.36 -1.67 -1.18
C SER A 12 17.93 -1.56 -1.67
N GLN A 13 17.53 -2.42 -2.61
CA GLN A 13 16.17 -2.43 -3.16
C GLN A 13 15.12 -2.71 -2.07
N LEU A 14 15.42 -3.62 -1.13
CA LEU A 14 14.54 -3.87 0.01
C LEU A 14 14.36 -2.61 0.87
N LYS A 15 15.44 -1.88 1.19
CA LYS A 15 15.34 -0.62 1.95
C LYS A 15 14.54 0.45 1.23
N ASP A 16 14.73 0.56 -0.08
CA ASP A 16 14.00 1.52 -0.91
C ASP A 16 12.50 1.19 -0.91
N ALA A 17 12.14 -0.10 -1.04
CA ALA A 17 10.75 -0.55 -0.96
C ALA A 17 10.09 -0.27 0.40
N LEU A 18 10.80 -0.55 1.50
CA LEU A 18 10.31 -0.23 2.86
C LEU A 18 10.07 1.28 3.02
N SER A 19 11.00 2.10 2.53
CA SER A 19 10.90 3.56 2.62
C SER A 19 9.75 4.10 1.75
N ALA A 20 9.54 3.53 0.56
CA ALA A 20 8.47 3.94 -0.35
C ALA A 20 7.07 3.57 0.17
N ALA A 21 6.98 2.47 0.93
CA ALA A 21 5.74 1.96 1.50
C ALA A 21 5.48 2.40 2.95
N ASP A 22 6.36 3.22 3.54
CA ASP A 22 6.32 3.63 4.95
C ASP A 22 6.28 2.44 5.92
N ILE A 23 6.93 1.34 5.55
CA ILE A 23 6.98 0.11 6.36
C ILE A 23 8.14 0.19 7.35
N THR A 24 7.84 0.04 8.63
CA THR A 24 8.88 -0.02 9.66
C THR A 24 9.56 -1.40 9.68
N VAL A 25 10.80 -1.45 10.18
CA VAL A 25 11.53 -2.72 10.27
C VAL A 25 10.87 -3.70 11.24
N GLY A 26 10.20 -3.20 12.28
CA GLY A 26 9.43 -4.03 13.19
C GLY A 26 8.24 -4.71 12.50
N GLU A 27 7.50 -4.00 11.65
CA GLU A 27 6.39 -4.58 10.88
C GLU A 27 6.89 -5.59 9.85
N LEU A 28 7.98 -5.27 9.13
CA LEU A 28 8.64 -6.22 8.24
C LEU A 28 9.05 -7.49 8.98
N TRP A 29 9.69 -7.34 10.14
CA TRP A 29 10.14 -8.46 10.96
C TRP A 29 8.97 -9.33 11.42
N LEU A 30 7.86 -8.74 11.86
CA LEU A 30 6.67 -9.50 12.27
C LEU A 30 6.08 -10.34 11.14
N ARG A 31 6.00 -9.77 9.92
CA ARG A 31 5.55 -10.50 8.73
C ARG A 31 6.51 -11.61 8.36
N TYR A 32 7.80 -11.32 8.30
CA TYR A 32 8.86 -12.28 8.06
C TYR A 32 8.88 -13.44 9.09
N PHE A 33 8.71 -13.12 10.37
CA PHE A 33 8.64 -14.10 11.46
C PHE A 33 7.42 -15.02 11.31
N SER A 34 6.27 -14.46 10.92
CA SER A 34 5.07 -15.22 10.60
C SER A 34 5.25 -16.18 9.41
N MET A 35 6.21 -15.88 8.52
CA MET A 35 6.62 -16.73 7.40
C MET A 35 7.73 -17.74 7.77
N SER A 36 7.91 -18.05 9.06
CA SER A 36 8.98 -18.92 9.57
C SER A 36 10.40 -18.38 9.37
N GLY A 37 10.55 -17.05 9.38
CA GLY A 37 11.84 -16.38 9.45
C GLY A 37 12.63 -16.78 10.69
N SER A 38 13.93 -17.04 10.52
CA SER A 38 14.81 -17.50 11.61
C SER A 38 15.64 -16.40 12.27
N ALA A 39 15.72 -15.21 11.66
CA ALA A 39 16.45 -14.07 12.19
C ALA A 39 15.60 -13.25 13.18
N GLY A 40 16.23 -12.78 14.25
CA GLY A 40 15.62 -11.83 15.18
C GLY A 40 15.49 -10.42 14.58
N GLU A 41 14.67 -9.58 15.21
CA GLU A 41 14.47 -8.19 14.79
C GLU A 41 15.80 -7.41 14.67
N TYR A 42 16.69 -7.59 15.66
CA TYR A 42 18.01 -6.97 15.65
C TYR A 42 18.91 -7.46 14.50
N GLU A 43 18.79 -8.73 14.11
CA GLU A 43 19.55 -9.29 12.99
C GLU A 43 19.00 -8.76 11.66
N VAL A 44 17.68 -8.62 11.53
CA VAL A 44 17.06 -7.96 10.37
C VAL A 44 17.51 -6.50 10.28
N HIS A 45 17.53 -5.78 11.40
CA HIS A 45 18.08 -4.42 11.45
C HIS A 45 19.56 -4.39 11.03
N ALA A 46 20.39 -5.25 11.61
CA ALA A 46 21.81 -5.33 11.30
C ALA A 46 22.04 -5.67 9.81
N TYR A 47 21.22 -6.56 9.25
CA TYR A 47 21.24 -6.90 7.83
C TYR A 47 20.92 -5.67 6.98
N LEU A 48 19.83 -4.94 7.25
CA LEU A 48 19.46 -3.72 6.51
C LEU A 48 20.50 -2.59 6.65
N GLN A 49 21.27 -2.56 7.74
CA GLN A 49 22.40 -1.64 7.90
C GLN A 49 23.69 -2.15 7.21
N GLY A 50 23.68 -3.37 6.68
CA GLY A 50 24.84 -4.00 6.05
C GLY A 50 25.93 -4.44 7.04
N LEU A 51 25.58 -4.56 8.32
CA LEU A 51 26.49 -4.99 9.39
C LEU A 51 26.68 -6.52 9.41
N ILE A 52 25.68 -7.27 8.94
CA ILE A 52 25.73 -8.73 8.82
C ILE A 52 25.20 -9.16 7.45
N SER A 53 25.54 -10.39 7.06
CA SER A 53 24.96 -11.08 5.90
C SER A 53 24.00 -12.16 6.37
N LEU A 54 22.83 -12.23 5.72
CA LEU A 54 21.85 -13.28 5.95
C LEU A 54 21.91 -14.34 4.83
N PRO A 55 21.57 -15.61 5.14
CA PRO A 55 21.42 -16.63 4.12
C PRO A 55 20.42 -16.19 3.03
N VAL A 56 20.67 -16.58 1.77
CA VAL A 56 19.83 -16.24 0.60
C VAL A 56 18.34 -16.45 0.91
N THR A 57 17.98 -17.61 1.46
CA THR A 57 16.59 -17.94 1.82
C THR A 57 15.96 -16.94 2.79
N GLN A 58 16.72 -16.41 3.74
CA GLN A 58 16.22 -15.42 4.68
C GLN A 58 16.07 -14.04 4.04
N ARG A 59 16.98 -13.68 3.11
CA ARG A 59 16.87 -12.44 2.32
C ARG A 59 15.67 -12.47 1.39
N ASP A 60 15.42 -13.60 0.74
CA ASP A 60 14.26 -13.79 -0.13
C ASP A 60 12.95 -13.77 0.66
N LEU A 61 12.92 -14.32 1.88
CA LEU A 61 11.77 -14.22 2.78
C LEU A 61 11.49 -12.78 3.22
N LEU A 62 12.53 -11.98 3.51
CA LEU A 62 12.36 -10.56 3.80
C LEU A 62 11.79 -9.80 2.60
N ALA A 63 12.26 -10.10 1.39
CA ALA A 63 11.72 -9.52 0.17
C ALA A 63 10.26 -9.93 -0.06
N LEU A 64 9.92 -11.20 0.16
CA LEU A 64 8.54 -11.69 0.08
C LEU A 64 7.63 -10.99 1.08
N ALA A 65 8.05 -10.88 2.35
CA ALA A 65 7.30 -10.20 3.39
C ALA A 65 7.01 -8.74 3.03
N CYS A 66 8.01 -8.02 2.52
CA CYS A 66 7.86 -6.64 2.06
C CYS A 66 6.86 -6.53 0.91
N ASN A 67 7.00 -7.38 -0.11
CA ASN A 67 6.12 -7.37 -1.28
C ASN A 67 4.66 -7.63 -0.93
N GLU A 68 4.38 -8.59 -0.03
CA GLU A 68 3.03 -8.88 0.43
C GLU A 68 2.41 -7.68 1.16
N MET A 69 3.18 -6.99 2.02
CA MET A 69 2.70 -5.79 2.71
C MET A 69 2.39 -4.63 1.76
N ILE A 70 3.20 -4.47 0.71
CA ILE A 70 2.95 -3.48 -0.33
C ILE A 70 1.70 -3.84 -1.13
N ALA A 71 1.51 -5.12 -1.47
CA ALA A 71 0.34 -5.60 -2.21
C ALA A 71 -0.96 -5.42 -1.41
N GLU A 72 -0.91 -5.53 -0.08
CA GLU A 72 -2.04 -5.26 0.83
C GLU A 72 -2.45 -3.79 0.88
N THR A 73 -1.57 -2.86 0.46
CA THR A 73 -1.86 -1.42 0.42
C THR A 73 -2.20 -1.01 -1.02
N PRO A 74 -3.48 -1.15 -1.46
CA PRO A 74 -3.85 -0.71 -2.79
C PRO A 74 -3.61 0.79 -2.96
N PRO A 75 -3.28 1.26 -4.17
CA PRO A 75 -3.16 2.69 -4.44
C PRO A 75 -4.47 3.41 -4.06
N LYS A 76 -4.37 4.44 -3.24
CA LYS A 76 -5.49 5.32 -2.91
C LYS A 76 -5.89 6.09 -4.16
N TYR A 77 -6.98 5.68 -4.81
CA TYR A 77 -7.54 6.44 -5.91
C TYR A 77 -8.19 7.72 -5.37
N ALA A 78 -7.79 8.87 -5.92
CA ALA A 78 -8.45 10.12 -5.61
C ALA A 78 -9.88 10.09 -6.19
N PRO A 79 -10.91 10.47 -5.41
CA PRO A 79 -12.27 10.52 -5.92
C PRO A 79 -12.38 11.56 -7.04
N TYR A 80 -13.12 11.24 -8.10
CA TYR A 80 -13.48 12.21 -9.12
C TYR A 80 -14.52 13.19 -8.57
N ALA A 81 -14.52 14.44 -9.04
CA ALA A 81 -15.43 15.49 -8.55
C ALA A 81 -16.91 15.08 -8.58
N ASP A 82 -17.32 14.28 -9.57
CA ASP A 82 -18.68 13.74 -9.72
C ASP A 82 -19.08 12.77 -8.59
N GLN A 83 -18.11 12.08 -7.97
CA GLN A 83 -18.33 11.18 -6.82
C GLN A 83 -18.44 11.94 -5.49
N ILE A 84 -18.12 13.24 -5.48
CA ILE A 84 -18.23 14.11 -4.30
C ILE A 84 -19.61 14.79 -4.26
N VAL A 85 -20.29 14.91 -5.40
CA VAL A 85 -21.60 15.58 -5.55
C VAL A 85 -22.72 14.54 -5.65
N GLY A 86 -22.94 13.79 -4.56
CA GLY A 86 -23.97 12.74 -4.50
C GLY A 86 -24.92 12.85 -3.29
N ALA A 87 -24.88 13.97 -2.56
CA ALA A 87 -25.79 14.27 -1.47
C ALA A 87 -26.62 15.51 -1.79
N GLU A 88 -27.26 15.55 -2.96
CA GLU A 88 -28.40 16.43 -3.16
C GLU A 88 -29.63 15.71 -2.57
N PRO A 89 -30.24 16.22 -1.48
CA PRO A 89 -31.53 15.71 -1.06
C PRO A 89 -32.55 16.03 -2.16
N ASP A 90 -33.23 14.97 -2.57
CA ASP A 90 -34.42 14.91 -3.40
C ASP A 90 -35.41 16.05 -3.06
N ASP A 91 -35.34 17.19 -3.75
CA ASP A 91 -36.41 18.20 -3.76
C ASP A 91 -37.19 18.08 -5.07
N VAL A 92 -38.07 17.08 -5.04
CA VAL A 92 -39.37 16.93 -5.71
C VAL A 92 -39.65 17.82 -6.94
N PRO A 93 -39.98 17.26 -8.11
CA PRO A 93 -40.31 18.05 -9.29
C PRO A 93 -41.65 18.78 -9.11
N SER A 94 -41.62 20.11 -9.18
CA SER A 94 -42.82 20.96 -9.19
C SER A 94 -43.57 20.78 -10.51
N GLY A 95 -44.53 19.85 -10.50
CA GLY A 95 -45.55 19.73 -11.53
C GLY A 95 -46.74 20.62 -11.21
N GLU A 96 -46.89 21.74 -11.91
CA GLU A 96 -48.24 22.21 -12.27
C GLU A 96 -48.22 22.94 -13.62
N VAL A 97 -48.58 22.18 -14.66
CA VAL A 97 -48.92 22.67 -16.00
C VAL A 97 -50.27 23.41 -15.91
N ARG A 98 -50.25 24.73 -15.73
CA ARG A 98 -51.43 25.57 -15.97
C ARG A 98 -51.50 25.88 -17.47
N ARG A 99 -52.38 25.14 -18.14
CA ARG A 99 -52.73 25.31 -19.56
C ARG A 99 -53.12 26.75 -19.86
N ARG A 100 -52.59 27.28 -20.96
CA ARG A 100 -53.13 28.46 -21.66
C ARG A 100 -54.40 28.04 -22.39
N ASP A 101 -55.49 28.79 -22.20
CA ASP A 101 -56.65 28.98 -23.10
C ASP A 101 -57.64 29.88 -22.32
N ALA A 102 -58.22 31.01 -22.75
CA ALA A 102 -58.28 31.79 -24.00
C ALA A 102 -58.89 33.21 -23.66
N PRO A 103 -58.83 34.24 -24.54
CA PRO A 103 -59.60 35.52 -24.43
C PRO A 103 -61.05 35.31 -24.99
N PRO A 104 -62.01 36.28 -25.07
CA PRO A 104 -61.95 37.76 -25.03
C PRO A 104 -63.14 38.50 -24.32
N SER A 105 -63.10 39.84 -24.25
CA SER A 105 -64.27 40.77 -24.43
C SER A 105 -63.79 42.21 -24.57
#